data_AF-A0A7K3ZVP8-F1
#
_entry.id   AF-A0A7K3ZVP8-F1
#
_cell.length_a   1.000
_cell.length_b   1.000
_cell.length_c   1.000
_cell.angle_alpha   90.00
_cell.angle_beta   90.00
_cell.angle_gamma   90.00
#
_symmetry.space_group_name_H-M   'P 1'
#
loop_
_entity.id
_entity.type
_entity.pdbx_description
1 polymer ?
#
loop_
_entity_poly.entity_id
_entity_poly.type
_entity_poly.pdbx_seq_one_letter_code
_entity_poly.pdbx_strand_id
1 'polypeptide(L)' 'MSNDVGESSISRVTIRDAAVPFIARGGRLFSGQVMASDPGIEDGERVMVVDRKNNPIRMIQVFRET' A
#
# COMPACT_ATOMS: atom_id res chain seq x y z
N MET A 1 10.79 10.04 -29.18
CA MET A 1 10.16 10.98 -28.23
C MET A 1 10.22 10.32 -26.86
N SER A 2 10.94 10.96 -25.95
CA SER A 2 11.08 10.70 -24.51
C SER A 2 11.37 9.26 -24.07
N ASN A 3 12.64 9.01 -23.73
CA ASN A 3 13.03 7.91 -22.85
C ASN A 3 12.48 8.19 -21.44
N ASP A 4 11.47 7.45 -21.02
CA ASP A 4 11.10 7.34 -19.60
C ASP A 4 11.13 5.86 -19.22
N VAL A 5 12.36 5.38 -19.02
CA VAL A 5 12.65 4.05 -18.50
C VAL A 5 12.24 4.05 -17.03
N GLY A 6 11.03 3.57 -16.77
CA GLY A 6 10.58 3.02 -15.48
C GLY A 6 11.09 3.72 -14.23
N GLU A 7 10.46 4.82 -13.84
CA GLU A 7 10.17 4.95 -12.41
C GLU A 7 9.26 3.77 -12.06
N SER A 8 9.85 2.72 -11.47
CA SER A 8 9.07 1.61 -10.92
C SER A 8 8.11 2.22 -9.91
N SER A 9 6.89 2.49 -10.36
CA SER A 9 5.87 3.16 -9.55
C SER A 9 5.60 2.25 -8.37
N ILE A 10 5.95 2.71 -7.17
CA ILE A 10 5.74 1.93 -5.95
C ILE A 10 4.25 1.57 -5.89
N SER A 11 3.96 0.27 -5.88
CA SER A 11 2.61 -0.27 -5.77
C SER A 11 1.91 0.28 -4.52
N ARG A 12 0.63 0.61 -4.65
CA ARG A 12 -0.15 1.24 -3.58
C ARG A 12 -1.24 0.34 -3.04
N VAL A 13 -1.54 0.51 -1.76
CA VAL A 13 -2.68 -0.10 -1.08
C VAL A 13 -3.49 0.98 -0.39
N THR A 14 -4.76 1.11 -0.77
CA THR A 14 -5.70 2.06 -0.15
C THR A 14 -6.40 1.40 1.02
N ILE A 15 -6.44 2.06 2.17
CA ILE A 15 -7.05 1.54 3.40
C ILE A 15 -8.25 2.35 3.88
N ARG A 16 -9.08 1.72 4.71
CA ARG A 16 -10.20 2.39 5.40
C ARG A 16 -9.68 3.48 6.34
N ASP A 17 -10.41 4.59 6.44
CA ASP A 17 -10.08 5.72 7.32
C ASP A 17 -9.87 5.30 8.79
N ALA A 18 -10.66 4.33 9.27
CA ALA A 18 -10.54 3.79 10.62
C ALA A 18 -9.19 3.09 10.90
N ALA A 19 -8.50 2.60 9.88
CA ALA A 19 -7.22 1.91 10.00
C ALA A 19 -6.02 2.88 9.95
N VAL A 20 -6.17 4.07 9.37
CA VAL A 20 -5.11 5.08 9.23
C VAL A 20 -4.31 5.32 10.51
N PRO A 21 -4.91 5.64 11.68
CA PRO A 21 -4.13 5.89 12.89
C PRO A 21 -3.35 4.67 13.38
N PHE A 22 -3.86 3.45 13.13
CA PHE A 22 -3.18 2.22 13.51
C PHE A 22 -1.95 1.97 12.64
N ILE A 23 -2.08 2.10 11.32
CA ILE A 23 -0.98 1.91 10.37
C ILE A 23 0.08 3.00 10.51
N ALA A 24 -0.32 4.26 10.69
CA ALA A 24 0.61 5.38 10.89
C ALA A 24 1.57 5.14 12.07
N ARG A 25 1.08 4.50 13.14
CA ARG A 25 1.87 4.12 14.33
C ARG A 25 2.69 2.84 14.17
N GLY A 26 2.70 2.22 12.99
CA GLY A 26 3.45 0.99 12.71
C GLY A 26 2.68 -0.29 12.99
N GLY A 27 1.36 -0.22 13.12
CA GLY A 27 0.50 -1.41 13.14
C GLY A 27 0.58 -2.21 11.84
N ARG A 28 0.28 -3.50 11.91
CA ARG A 28 0.19 -4.37 10.72
C ARG A 28 -1.06 -4.06 9.90
N LEU A 29 -0.96 -4.17 8.59
CA LEU A 29 -2.12 -4.09 7.71
C LEU A 29 -2.80 -5.46 7.60
N PHE A 30 -4.10 -5.51 7.84
CA PHE A 30 -4.91 -6.71 7.67
C PHE A 30 -5.84 -6.58 6.47
N SER A 31 -6.15 -7.71 5.82
CA SER A 31 -6.97 -7.77 4.59
C SER A 31 -8.31 -7.03 4.73
N GLY A 32 -9.00 -7.16 5.87
CA GLY A 32 -10.28 -6.45 6.13
C GLY A 32 -10.20 -4.91 6.20
N GLN A 33 -9.00 -4.35 6.33
CA GLN A 33 -8.75 -2.91 6.36
C GLN A 33 -8.47 -2.33 4.97
N VAL A 34 -8.19 -3.18 3.98
CA VAL A 34 -7.89 -2.80 2.60
C VAL A 34 -9.19 -2.49 1.85
N MET A 35 -9.18 -1.39 1.10
CA MET A 35 -10.28 -1.00 0.21
C MET A 35 -9.97 -1.33 -1.25
N ALA A 36 -8.72 -1.09 -1.67
CA ALA A 36 -8.23 -1.34 -3.01
C ALA A 36 -6.72 -1.51 -2.98
N SER A 37 -6.17 -2.19 -3.98
CA SER A 37 -4.73 -2.33 -4.16
C SER A 37 -4.39 -2.29 -5.64
N ASP A 38 -3.19 -1.82 -5.96
CA ASP A 38 -2.64 -1.98 -7.29
C ASP A 38 -2.52 -3.48 -7.62
N PRO A 39 -2.81 -3.91 -8.86
CA PRO A 39 -2.71 -5.30 -9.25
C PRO A 39 -1.25 -5.75 -9.31
N GLY A 40 -1.01 -7.05 -9.16
CA GLY A 40 0.32 -7.64 -9.32
C GLY A 40 1.24 -7.54 -8.11
N ILE A 41 0.73 -7.06 -6.96
CA ILE A 41 1.49 -7.06 -5.71
C ILE A 41 1.84 -8.49 -5.28
N GLU A 42 3.13 -8.74 -5.09
CA GLU A 42 3.66 -10.04 -4.70
C GLU A 42 3.85 -10.18 -3.19
N ASP A 43 3.95 -11.45 -2.74
CA ASP A 43 4.25 -11.75 -1.35
C ASP A 43 5.65 -11.23 -0.97
N GLY A 44 5.75 -10.51 0.14
CA GLY A 44 6.99 -9.87 0.56
C GLY A 44 7.31 -8.55 -0.15
N GLU A 45 6.47 -8.05 -1.06
CA GLU A 45 6.68 -6.77 -1.73
C GLU A 45 6.53 -5.59 -0.75
N ARG A 46 7.31 -4.51 -0.98
CA ARG A 46 7.16 -3.25 -0.27
C ARG A 46 6.22 -2.31 -1.03
N VAL A 47 5.14 -1.90 -0.36
CA VAL A 47 4.08 -1.08 -0.95
C VAL A 47 3.85 0.21 -0.17
N MET A 48 3.33 1.23 -0.84
CA MET A 48 2.89 2.48 -0.21
C MET A 48 1.45 2.34 0.26
N VAL A 49 1.21 2.46 1.57
CA VAL A 49 -0.14 2.54 2.11
C VAL A 49 -0.65 3.97 2.00
N VAL A 50 -1.84 4.14 1.45
CA VAL A 50 -2.51 5.44 1.28
C VAL A 50 -3.91 5.44 1.91
N ASP A 51 -4.39 6.63 2.28
CA ASP A 51 -5.79 6.81 2.68
C ASP A 51 -6.72 6.95 1.44
N ARG A 52 -8.03 7.06 1.71
CA ARG A 52 -9.06 7.31 0.68
C ARG A 52 -8.78 8.51 -0.24
N LYS A 53 -8.09 9.53 0.26
CA LYS A 53 -7.77 10.76 -0.47
C LYS A 53 -6.42 10.67 -1.19
N ASN A 54 -5.83 9.48 -1.24
CA ASN A 54 -4.52 9.19 -1.81
C ASN A 54 -3.38 9.90 -1.06
N ASN A 55 -3.56 10.23 0.23
CA ASN A 55 -2.46 10.72 1.06
C ASN A 55 -1.56 9.54 1.47
N PRO A 56 -0.23 9.63 1.30
CA PRO A 56 0.68 8.60 1.74
C PRO A 56 0.71 8.53 3.27
N ILE A 57 0.63 7.31 3.80
CA ILE A 57 0.67 7.05 5.24
C ILE A 57 2.04 6.49 5.61
N ARG A 58 2.43 5.36 4.99
CA ARG A 58 3.66 4.63 5.33
C ARG A 58 3.97 3.55 4.28
N MET A 59 5.25 3.26 4.09
CA MET A 59 5.71 2.06 3.38
C MET A 59 5.66 0.82 4.27
N ILE A 60 5.04 -0.27 3.81
CA ILE A 60 5.01 -1.55 4.52
C ILE A 60 5.43 -2.69 3.62
N GLN A 61 5.87 -3.79 4.22
CA GLN A 61 6.01 -5.06 3.52
C GLN A 61 4.72 -5.86 3.69
N VAL A 62 4.13 -6.33 2.58
CA VAL A 62 2.90 -7.14 2.61
C VAL A 62 3.23 -8.62 2.59
N PHE A 63 2.37 -9.41 3.22
CA PHE A 63 2.44 -10.87 3.20
C PHE A 63 1.05 -11.43 2.95
N ARG A 64 0.96 -12.50 2.16
CA ARG A 64 -0.29 -13.24 1.94
C ARG A 64 -0.68 -13.98 3.22
N GLU A 65 -1.95 -13.93 3.57
CA GLU A 65 -2.51 -14.79 4.61
C GLU A 65 -2.47 -16.24 4.08
N THR A 66 -1.76 -17.12 4.80
CA THR A 66 -1.70 -18.58 4.56
C THR A 66 -2.90 -19.30 5.13
#